data_AF-A0A0M3K315-F1
#
_entry.id   AF-A0A0M3K315-F1
#
_cell.length_a   1.000
_cell.length_b   1.000
_cell.length_c   1.000
_cell.angle_alpha   90.00
_cell.angle_beta   90.00
_cell.angle_gamma   90.00
#
_symmetry.space_group_name_H-M   'P 1'
#
loop_
_entity.id
_entity.type
_entity.pdbx_description
1 polymer ?
#
loop_
_entity_poly.entity_id
_entity_poly.type
_entity_poly.pdbx_seq_one_letter_code
_entity_poly.pdbx_strand_id
1 'polypeptide(L)'
;MSDNHPQLHGDASFLPLQSGGSSTHSLAGSSKLPAAGANGEIQHVIYLAENIGVLCNSADCSDVTLKVEGVAFPAHRVILAARSEYFRALLFNGMRESRNSEIELVDTPVNGFKMLLKYIYTGKLSLSSLKEDLVLDMLGLAHKYGFSELELSISEYLKAILNIRNMCTIYEAANLYSLRSLSDVCLNFADKHASEVLATQGFLQLSASAVELMIQRDSLCAPEIEIFKAIREWVRQHPEQSSRTVYSVISDVLLFQFGRPFIINHIRLLLWDRDQRSYHYYVEVSPVSMDKEDWVRFYCTNAIFFAHKAVINFRFVRIVGTHNSVNSSFHLVNMEAMYSTEPFNVDPTTTLLVPTANVATISNNATVIEGVSRSRNALLNGETSNYDWDNGYTCHQLGSGAIVVQLPQPYLIDSMRLLLWDCDDRHYSYYVEVSCDQVSWTRVADRTQNQCKAWQILRFERLPVVFIRIVGTHNSANEVFHCVHFECPAQRASHSPFDIVSTSSSSSTNAPSTSSVAPSQAMLANIQENNDDRANDLANAEVNEMDAGDNQNVGDNRNNSN
;
A
#
# COMPACT_ATOMS: atom_id res chain seq x y z
N MET A 1 -55.87 26.41 -41.45
CA MET A 1 -55.82 25.28 -42.39
C MET A 1 -55.70 24.04 -41.51
N SER A 2 -56.79 23.47 -41.02
CA SER A 2 -57.82 22.67 -41.74
C SER A 2 -57.35 21.24 -42.00
N ASP A 3 -58.11 20.17 -41.75
CA ASP A 3 -59.39 20.03 -41.01
C ASP A 3 -59.69 18.53 -40.82
N ASN A 4 -60.69 18.20 -39.98
CA ASN A 4 -61.57 17.04 -40.11
C ASN A 4 -61.06 15.58 -39.93
N HIS A 5 -61.27 15.09 -38.70
CA HIS A 5 -62.07 13.89 -38.36
C HIS A 5 -63.21 13.54 -39.36
N PRO A 6 -63.75 12.28 -39.42
CA PRO A 6 -64.80 11.88 -38.43
C PRO A 6 -65.09 10.35 -38.17
N GLN A 7 -65.64 10.06 -36.97
CA GLN A 7 -66.82 9.17 -36.67
C GLN A 7 -66.82 7.65 -37.05
N LEU A 8 -67.64 6.72 -36.50
CA LEU A 8 -68.52 6.63 -35.30
C LEU A 8 -68.95 5.16 -35.01
N HIS A 9 -69.47 4.93 -33.80
CA HIS A 9 -70.45 3.92 -33.28
C HIS A 9 -69.95 3.41 -31.91
N GLY A 10 -70.65 3.50 -30.76
CA GLY A 10 -72.08 3.32 -30.46
C GLY A 10 -72.23 1.98 -29.70
N ASP A 11 -73.05 1.72 -28.67
CA ASP A 11 -74.10 2.40 -27.90
C ASP A 11 -74.43 1.51 -26.66
N ALA A 12 -75.11 1.85 -25.53
CA ALA A 12 -75.60 3.09 -24.89
C ALA A 12 -76.14 2.74 -23.46
N SER A 13 -76.92 3.63 -22.81
CA SER A 13 -77.74 3.49 -21.55
C SER A 13 -76.98 3.44 -20.19
N PHE A 14 -77.17 4.28 -19.14
CA PHE A 14 -78.33 4.96 -18.47
C PHE A 14 -79.29 3.96 -17.77
N LEU A 15 -79.65 3.97 -16.46
CA LEU A 15 -79.92 4.97 -15.38
C LEU A 15 -79.85 4.24 -13.98
N PRO A 16 -80.28 4.77 -12.79
CA PRO A 16 -80.25 6.12 -12.18
C PRO A 16 -79.70 6.13 -10.70
N LEU A 17 -79.72 7.30 -10.02
CA LEU A 17 -79.61 7.41 -8.55
C LEU A 17 -80.98 7.23 -7.86
N GLN A 18 -81.02 6.62 -6.65
CA GLN A 18 -81.67 7.23 -5.48
C GLN A 18 -81.37 6.56 -4.10
N SER A 19 -81.06 7.42 -3.13
CA SER A 19 -81.29 7.38 -1.66
C SER A 19 -81.51 6.06 -0.88
N GLY A 20 -80.72 5.92 0.20
CA GLY A 20 -81.27 5.72 1.56
C GLY A 20 -81.43 4.28 2.07
N GLY A 21 -80.59 3.87 3.03
CA GLY A 21 -80.76 2.60 3.73
C GLY A 21 -79.75 2.39 4.86
N SER A 22 -80.18 2.65 6.11
CA SER A 22 -79.42 2.25 7.30
C SER A 22 -79.29 0.73 7.34
N SER A 23 -78.07 0.22 7.53
CA SER A 23 -77.81 -1.22 7.68
C SER A 23 -76.84 -1.48 8.84
N THR A 24 -77.43 -1.87 9.97
CA THR A 24 -76.73 -2.35 11.16
C THR A 24 -76.02 -3.66 10.86
N HIS A 25 -74.68 -3.65 10.77
CA HIS A 25 -73.92 -4.88 10.71
C HIS A 25 -73.73 -5.50 12.10
N SER A 26 -74.27 -6.71 12.25
CA SER A 26 -74.28 -7.48 13.49
C SER A 26 -72.89 -7.97 13.91
N LEU A 27 -72.55 -7.80 15.19
CA LEU A 27 -71.51 -8.62 15.81
C LEU A 27 -71.99 -10.08 15.90
N ALA A 28 -71.54 -10.92 14.97
CA ALA A 28 -71.59 -12.37 15.12
C ALA A 28 -70.29 -12.85 15.78
N GLY A 29 -70.33 -13.10 17.09
CA GLY A 29 -69.16 -13.53 17.85
C GLY A 29 -68.76 -14.98 17.57
N SER A 30 -67.46 -15.23 17.41
CA SER A 30 -66.85 -16.55 17.57
C SER A 30 -65.84 -16.48 18.73
N SER A 31 -66.35 -16.46 19.95
CA SER A 31 -65.57 -16.40 21.18
C SER A 31 -64.81 -17.70 21.47
N LYS A 32 -63.61 -17.84 20.90
CA LYS A 32 -62.58 -18.72 21.48
C LYS A 32 -62.04 -18.06 22.75
N LEU A 33 -62.60 -18.45 23.90
CA LEU A 33 -62.04 -18.16 25.22
C LEU A 33 -60.59 -18.70 25.30
N PRO A 34 -59.62 -17.93 25.84
CA PRO A 34 -58.30 -18.47 26.16
C PRO A 34 -58.44 -19.45 27.31
N ALA A 35 -57.69 -20.57 27.26
CA ALA A 35 -57.55 -21.43 28.43
C ALA A 35 -56.89 -20.63 29.56
N ALA A 36 -57.42 -20.71 30.77
CA ALA A 36 -56.76 -20.14 31.94
C ALA A 36 -55.36 -20.78 32.07
N GLY A 37 -54.33 -19.95 32.25
CA GLY A 37 -52.97 -20.45 32.39
C GLY A 37 -52.86 -21.40 33.58
N ALA A 38 -52.08 -22.48 33.44
CA ALA A 38 -51.95 -23.53 34.46
C ALA A 38 -51.45 -23.05 35.84
N ASN A 39 -51.04 -21.78 35.94
CA ASN A 39 -50.52 -21.13 37.14
C ASN A 39 -51.53 -20.14 37.78
N GLY A 40 -52.74 -19.99 37.23
CA GLY A 40 -53.74 -19.02 37.69
C GLY A 40 -53.58 -17.61 37.09
N GLU A 41 -52.57 -17.37 36.26
CA GLU A 41 -52.36 -16.10 35.56
C GLU A 41 -53.22 -15.98 34.28
N ILE A 42 -53.79 -14.80 34.06
CA ILE A 42 -54.56 -14.45 32.86
C ILE A 42 -53.72 -13.51 31.99
N GLN A 43 -53.31 -13.98 30.81
CA GLN A 43 -52.47 -13.21 29.88
C GLN A 43 -53.26 -12.82 28.62
N HIS A 44 -53.75 -11.58 28.57
CA HIS A 44 -54.48 -11.01 27.42
C HIS A 44 -53.65 -10.04 26.57
N VAL A 45 -52.31 -10.05 26.71
CA VAL A 45 -51.39 -9.12 26.04
C VAL A 45 -51.55 -9.13 24.52
N ILE A 46 -51.79 -10.29 23.91
CA ILE A 46 -52.01 -10.42 22.46
C ILE A 46 -53.29 -9.68 22.02
N TYR A 47 -54.39 -9.85 22.75
CA TYR A 47 -55.66 -9.16 22.48
C TYR A 47 -55.54 -7.65 22.69
N LEU A 48 -54.82 -7.21 23.74
CA LEU A 48 -54.54 -5.79 23.98
C LEU A 48 -53.78 -5.17 22.80
N ALA A 49 -52.72 -5.84 22.32
CA ALA A 49 -51.92 -5.40 21.17
C ALA A 49 -52.73 -5.41 19.86
N GLU A 50 -53.71 -6.31 19.71
CA GLU A 50 -54.63 -6.33 18.56
C GLU A 50 -55.68 -5.22 18.65
N ASN A 51 -56.26 -4.97 19.83
CA ASN A 51 -57.24 -3.91 20.05
C ASN A 51 -56.61 -2.51 19.87
N ILE A 52 -55.41 -2.29 20.41
CA ILE A 52 -54.64 -1.06 20.14
C ILE A 52 -54.22 -1.02 18.66
N GLY A 53 -53.82 -2.17 18.09
CA GLY A 53 -53.43 -2.29 16.68
C GLY A 53 -54.46 -1.79 15.68
N VAL A 54 -55.77 -1.91 15.96
CA VAL A 54 -56.86 -1.39 15.11
C VAL A 54 -56.85 0.15 15.03
N LEU A 55 -56.32 0.85 16.03
CA LEU A 55 -56.19 2.30 16.04
C LEU A 55 -55.03 2.83 15.18
N CYS A 56 -54.15 1.94 14.70
CA CYS A 56 -52.99 2.32 13.89
C CYS A 56 -53.45 2.96 12.57
N ASN A 57 -53.12 4.25 12.37
CA ASN A 57 -53.54 5.03 11.20
C ASN A 57 -55.08 5.15 11.06
N SER A 58 -55.83 5.07 12.17
CA SER A 58 -57.23 5.49 12.23
C SER A 58 -57.34 6.94 12.69
N ALA A 59 -58.36 7.65 12.20
CA ALA A 59 -58.72 8.98 12.70
C ALA A 59 -59.48 8.91 14.04
N ASP A 60 -60.08 7.75 14.38
CA ASP A 60 -60.81 7.54 15.64
C ASP A 60 -59.90 7.81 16.83
N CYS A 61 -60.30 8.71 17.72
CA CYS A 61 -59.54 9.13 18.91
C CYS A 61 -58.14 9.71 18.65
N SER A 62 -57.76 9.95 17.40
CA SER A 62 -56.47 10.56 17.05
C SER A 62 -56.38 12.01 17.53
N ASP A 63 -55.23 12.38 18.10
CA ASP A 63 -54.95 13.69 18.69
C ASP A 63 -53.67 14.34 18.12
N VAL A 64 -53.04 13.69 17.13
CA VAL A 64 -51.94 14.23 16.32
C VAL A 64 -51.92 13.59 14.93
N THR A 65 -51.48 14.34 13.92
CA THR A 65 -51.18 13.85 12.58
C THR A 65 -49.68 13.99 12.31
N LEU A 66 -49.02 12.91 11.92
CA LEU A 66 -47.63 12.90 11.52
C LEU A 66 -47.53 12.99 10.00
N LYS A 67 -46.82 13.97 9.45
CA LYS A 67 -46.55 14.10 8.02
C LYS A 67 -45.17 13.55 7.68
N VAL A 68 -45.12 12.66 6.71
CA VAL A 68 -43.89 11.98 6.25
C VAL A 68 -43.91 11.97 4.73
N GLU A 69 -42.96 12.64 4.09
CA GLU A 69 -42.88 12.80 2.62
C GLU A 69 -44.22 13.29 2.01
N GLY A 70 -44.90 14.21 2.70
CA GLY A 70 -46.21 14.74 2.33
C GLY A 70 -47.42 13.83 2.65
N VAL A 71 -47.20 12.57 3.04
CA VAL A 71 -48.27 11.64 3.44
C VAL A 71 -48.62 11.86 4.91
N ALA A 72 -49.92 11.99 5.20
CA ALA A 72 -50.45 12.21 6.54
C ALA A 72 -50.85 10.91 7.24
N PHE A 73 -50.39 10.72 8.47
CA PHE A 73 -50.66 9.57 9.34
C PHE A 73 -51.34 10.03 10.64
N PRO A 74 -52.67 9.83 10.79
CA PRO A 74 -53.36 10.03 12.05
C PRO A 74 -52.79 9.10 13.14
N ALA A 75 -52.54 9.65 14.33
CA ALA A 75 -51.91 8.93 15.41
C ALA A 75 -52.33 9.45 16.81
N HIS A 76 -51.86 8.74 17.84
CA HIS A 76 -52.24 8.92 19.23
C HIS A 76 -50.99 9.27 20.06
N ARG A 77 -50.96 10.47 20.64
CA ARG A 77 -49.81 11.02 21.37
C ARG A 77 -49.39 10.13 22.53
N VAL A 78 -50.36 9.59 23.27
CA VAL A 78 -50.13 8.69 24.40
C VAL A 78 -49.46 7.38 23.98
N ILE A 79 -49.83 6.81 22.83
CA ILE A 79 -49.24 5.57 22.32
C ILE A 79 -47.80 5.83 21.82
N LEU A 80 -47.60 6.89 21.05
CA LEU A 80 -46.28 7.29 20.56
C LEU A 80 -45.31 7.53 21.73
N ALA A 81 -45.72 8.31 22.72
CA ALA A 81 -44.92 8.65 23.90
C ALA A 81 -44.68 7.47 24.85
N ALA A 82 -45.62 6.52 24.97
CA ALA A 82 -45.43 5.32 25.78
C ALA A 82 -44.46 4.29 25.14
N ARG A 83 -44.15 4.45 23.84
CA ARG A 83 -43.33 3.50 23.07
C ARG A 83 -41.96 4.06 22.67
N SER A 84 -41.76 5.37 22.76
CA SER A 84 -40.49 6.04 22.44
C SER A 84 -40.32 7.34 23.22
N GLU A 85 -39.15 7.46 23.85
CA GLU A 85 -38.72 8.66 24.57
C GLU A 85 -38.55 9.88 23.63
N TYR A 86 -38.16 9.65 22.37
CA TYR A 86 -38.13 10.70 21.35
C TYR A 86 -39.53 11.30 21.12
N PHE A 87 -40.54 10.46 20.88
CA PHE A 87 -41.90 10.94 20.70
C PHE A 87 -42.49 11.53 21.99
N ARG A 88 -42.12 11.00 23.16
CA ARG A 88 -42.49 11.59 24.46
C ARG A 88 -41.96 13.02 24.58
N ALA A 89 -40.68 13.24 24.26
CA ALA A 89 -40.07 14.57 24.28
C ALA A 89 -40.73 15.52 23.25
N LEU A 90 -40.91 15.07 22.00
CA LEU A 90 -41.51 15.84 20.92
C LEU A 90 -42.93 16.34 21.26
N LEU A 91 -43.74 15.48 21.89
CA LEU A 91 -45.17 15.71 22.09
C LEU A 91 -45.52 16.36 23.44
N PHE A 92 -44.69 16.18 24.48
CA PHE A 92 -45.02 16.60 25.85
C PHE A 92 -44.02 17.57 26.49
N ASN A 93 -42.85 17.84 25.89
CA ASN A 93 -41.80 18.67 26.51
C ASN A 93 -41.95 20.19 26.25
N GLY A 94 -43.16 20.68 25.96
CA GLY A 94 -43.50 22.11 25.91
C GLY A 94 -43.04 22.92 24.68
N MET A 95 -42.39 22.28 23.69
CA MET A 95 -41.94 22.92 22.43
C MET A 95 -43.14 23.30 21.51
N ARG A 96 -42.90 23.97 20.37
CA ARG A 96 -43.98 24.41 19.46
C ARG A 96 -44.82 23.23 18.96
N GLU A 97 -44.14 22.14 18.65
CA GLU A 97 -44.65 20.86 18.18
C GLU A 97 -45.57 20.22 19.22
N SER A 98 -45.31 20.46 20.51
CA SER A 98 -46.15 19.98 21.61
C SER A 98 -47.55 20.61 21.63
N ARG A 99 -47.79 21.68 20.86
CA ARG A 99 -49.09 22.37 20.72
C ARG A 99 -49.73 22.22 19.34
N ASN A 100 -49.01 21.67 18.37
CA ASN A 100 -49.54 21.44 17.03
C ASN A 100 -50.32 20.11 16.98
N SER A 101 -51.42 20.11 16.23
CA SER A 101 -52.14 18.90 15.82
C SER A 101 -51.49 18.20 14.63
N GLU A 102 -50.52 18.83 13.98
CA GLU A 102 -49.81 18.33 12.81
C GLU A 102 -48.30 18.54 12.96
N ILE A 103 -47.51 17.49 12.74
CA ILE A 103 -46.05 17.51 12.92
C ILE A 103 -45.39 16.81 11.72
N GLU A 104 -44.45 17.48 11.08
CA GLU A 104 -43.67 16.93 9.97
C GLU A 104 -42.41 16.20 10.48
N LEU A 105 -42.17 14.99 9.99
CA LEU A 105 -40.99 14.19 10.29
C LEU A 105 -40.03 14.23 9.10
N VAL A 106 -39.10 15.18 9.13
CA VAL A 106 -38.06 15.39 8.11
C VAL A 106 -37.12 14.17 8.03
N ASP A 107 -36.52 13.91 6.86
CA ASP A 107 -35.54 12.83 6.59
C ASP A 107 -36.01 11.44 7.02
N THR A 108 -37.25 11.09 6.68
CA THR A 108 -37.93 9.89 7.18
C THR A 108 -38.62 9.17 6.02
N PRO A 109 -38.15 8.00 5.56
CA PRO A 109 -38.77 7.28 4.44
C PRO A 109 -40.17 6.76 4.80
N VAL A 110 -41.16 7.07 3.97
CA VAL A 110 -42.59 6.80 4.25
C VAL A 110 -42.91 5.32 4.42
N ASN A 111 -42.22 4.44 3.68
CA ASN A 111 -42.42 2.99 3.75
C ASN A 111 -41.89 2.41 5.06
N GLY A 112 -40.68 2.81 5.47
CA GLY A 112 -40.13 2.47 6.78
C GLY A 112 -41.01 3.01 7.91
N PHE A 113 -41.42 4.28 7.82
CA PHE A 113 -42.25 4.89 8.86
C PHE A 113 -43.61 4.19 9.03
N LYS A 114 -44.27 3.81 7.93
CA LYS A 114 -45.53 3.05 7.97
C LYS A 114 -45.37 1.71 8.69
N MET A 115 -44.25 1.03 8.51
CA MET A 115 -43.93 -0.22 9.20
C MET A 115 -43.59 0.01 10.68
N LEU A 116 -42.83 1.05 10.99
CA LEU A 116 -42.53 1.45 12.37
C LEU A 116 -43.80 1.84 13.13
N LEU A 117 -44.72 2.62 12.52
CA LEU A 117 -45.99 2.99 13.13
C LEU A 117 -46.82 1.74 13.48
N LYS A 118 -46.89 0.76 12.57
CA LYS A 118 -47.53 -0.53 12.87
C LYS A 118 -46.85 -1.26 14.03
N TYR A 119 -45.52 -1.26 14.10
CA TYR A 119 -44.77 -1.86 15.22
C TYR A 119 -45.01 -1.12 16.55
N ILE A 120 -45.11 0.21 16.54
CA ILE A 120 -45.40 1.02 17.73
C ILE A 120 -46.72 0.55 18.38
N TYR A 121 -47.78 0.38 17.58
CA TYR A 121 -49.12 0.02 18.07
C TYR A 121 -49.28 -1.47 18.40
N THR A 122 -48.60 -2.37 17.66
CA THR A 122 -48.84 -3.82 17.76
C THR A 122 -47.73 -4.60 18.45
N GLY A 123 -46.52 -4.04 18.57
CA GLY A 123 -45.31 -4.76 18.98
C GLY A 123 -44.85 -5.84 17.99
N LYS A 124 -45.46 -5.96 16.80
CA LYS A 124 -45.22 -7.03 15.83
C LYS A 124 -44.53 -6.47 14.58
N LEU A 125 -43.40 -7.07 14.20
CA LEU A 125 -42.70 -6.84 12.92
C LEU A 125 -42.22 -8.19 12.37
N SER A 126 -42.28 -8.37 11.05
CA SER A 126 -41.80 -9.59 10.38
C SER A 126 -40.75 -9.19 9.35
N LEU A 127 -39.47 -9.43 9.66
CA LEU A 127 -38.33 -9.01 8.83
C LEU A 127 -38.10 -9.93 7.63
N SER A 128 -38.41 -11.23 7.77
CA SER A 128 -38.20 -12.25 6.72
C SER A 128 -39.01 -12.05 5.44
N SER A 129 -40.07 -11.23 5.50
CA SER A 129 -40.89 -10.85 4.34
C SER A 129 -40.51 -9.51 3.70
N LEU A 130 -39.50 -8.81 4.22
CA LEU A 130 -39.10 -7.49 3.75
C LEU A 130 -37.90 -7.58 2.78
N LYS A 131 -37.78 -6.58 1.91
CA LYS A 131 -36.56 -6.34 1.14
C LYS A 131 -35.48 -5.74 2.04
N GLU A 132 -34.22 -6.02 1.72
CA GLU A 132 -33.06 -5.58 2.51
C GLU A 132 -33.05 -4.06 2.73
N ASP A 133 -33.28 -3.26 1.68
CA ASP A 133 -33.36 -1.79 1.76
C ASP A 133 -34.35 -1.32 2.86
N LEU A 134 -35.54 -1.95 2.92
CA LEU A 134 -36.57 -1.61 3.91
C LEU A 134 -36.22 -2.12 5.32
N VAL A 135 -35.37 -3.14 5.45
CA VAL A 135 -34.81 -3.56 6.74
C VAL A 135 -33.77 -2.54 7.23
N LEU A 136 -32.95 -1.98 6.32
CA LEU A 136 -31.99 -0.92 6.63
C LEU A 136 -32.70 0.41 6.96
N ASP A 137 -33.75 0.79 6.23
CA ASP A 137 -34.64 1.90 6.60
C ASP A 137 -35.19 1.71 8.03
N MET A 138 -35.68 0.52 8.34
CA MET A 138 -36.21 0.19 9.67
C MET A 138 -35.13 0.25 10.76
N LEU A 139 -33.89 -0.13 10.46
CA LEU A 139 -32.75 0.02 11.37
C LEU A 139 -32.48 1.50 11.66
N GLY A 140 -32.37 2.32 10.61
CA GLY A 140 -32.13 3.76 10.74
C GLY A 140 -33.25 4.50 11.48
N LEU A 141 -34.51 4.10 11.27
CA LEU A 141 -35.65 4.65 12.00
C LEU A 141 -35.72 4.17 13.45
N ALA A 142 -35.33 2.91 13.73
CA ALA A 142 -35.22 2.41 15.10
C ALA A 142 -34.17 3.21 15.87
N HIS A 143 -33.00 3.46 15.27
CA HIS A 143 -31.94 4.30 15.83
C HIS A 143 -32.42 5.75 16.07
N LYS A 144 -32.89 6.41 14.99
CA LYS A 144 -33.32 7.83 14.98
C LYS A 144 -34.38 8.16 16.04
N TYR A 145 -35.29 7.22 16.33
CA TYR A 145 -36.39 7.42 17.27
C TYR A 145 -36.23 6.66 18.60
N GLY A 146 -35.06 6.08 18.86
CA GLY A 146 -34.71 5.49 20.17
C GLY A 146 -35.41 4.16 20.50
N PHE A 147 -35.66 3.31 19.50
CA PHE A 147 -36.22 1.97 19.70
C PHE A 147 -35.11 0.90 19.83
N SER A 148 -34.32 0.96 20.89
CA SER A 148 -33.13 0.10 21.08
C SER A 148 -33.41 -1.40 20.96
N GLU A 149 -34.50 -1.92 21.54
CA GLU A 149 -34.86 -3.35 21.41
C GLU A 149 -35.15 -3.76 19.95
N LEU A 150 -35.69 -2.84 19.15
CA LEU A 150 -35.94 -3.07 17.73
C LEU A 150 -34.64 -2.99 16.92
N GLU A 151 -33.78 -2.01 17.23
CA GLU A 151 -32.43 -1.87 16.64
C GLU A 151 -31.59 -3.13 16.86
N LEU A 152 -31.57 -3.66 18.09
CA LEU A 152 -30.92 -4.94 18.42
C LEU A 152 -31.53 -6.11 17.65
N SER A 153 -32.87 -6.22 17.63
CA SER A 153 -33.57 -7.30 16.91
C SER A 153 -33.30 -7.29 15.39
N ILE A 154 -33.25 -6.10 14.78
CA ILE A 154 -32.90 -5.94 13.37
C ILE A 154 -31.42 -6.26 13.15
N SER A 155 -30.53 -5.83 14.05
CA SER A 155 -29.10 -6.13 13.96
C SER A 155 -28.81 -7.63 14.01
N GLU A 156 -29.45 -8.40 14.90
CA GLU A 156 -29.32 -9.87 14.92
C GLU A 156 -29.86 -10.53 13.65
N TYR A 157 -30.95 -10.02 13.08
CA TYR A 157 -31.46 -10.50 11.80
C TYR A 157 -30.47 -10.21 10.64
N LEU A 158 -29.88 -9.02 10.60
CA LEU A 158 -28.87 -8.66 9.60
C LEU A 158 -27.61 -9.52 9.69
N LYS A 159 -27.14 -9.84 10.91
CA LYS A 159 -26.05 -10.82 11.12
C LYS A 159 -26.40 -12.20 10.55
N ALA A 160 -27.66 -12.63 10.67
CA ALA A 160 -28.11 -13.95 10.22
C ALA A 160 -28.28 -14.08 8.69
N ILE A 161 -28.49 -12.98 7.96
CA ILE A 161 -28.65 -12.98 6.49
C ILE A 161 -27.40 -12.49 5.74
N LEU A 162 -26.31 -12.21 6.47
CA LEU A 162 -25.09 -11.62 5.94
C LEU A 162 -24.45 -12.51 4.86
N ASN A 163 -24.18 -11.92 3.69
CA ASN A 163 -23.54 -12.57 2.56
C ASN A 163 -22.76 -11.54 1.71
N ILE A 164 -21.95 -12.02 0.77
CA ILE A 164 -21.06 -11.18 -0.06
C ILE A 164 -21.80 -10.01 -0.74
N ARG A 165 -23.06 -10.19 -1.15
CA ARG A 165 -23.82 -9.16 -1.89
C ARG A 165 -24.31 -8.01 -1.00
N ASN A 166 -24.67 -8.30 0.25
CA ASN A 166 -25.23 -7.32 1.19
C ASN A 166 -24.24 -6.89 2.30
N MET A 167 -23.05 -7.50 2.38
CA MET A 167 -22.06 -7.20 3.42
C MET A 167 -21.71 -5.70 3.47
N CYS A 168 -21.36 -5.10 2.33
CA CYS A 168 -20.96 -3.69 2.28
C CYS A 168 -22.11 -2.73 2.68
N THR A 169 -23.36 -3.00 2.26
CA THR A 169 -24.50 -2.14 2.59
C THR A 169 -24.92 -2.26 4.05
N ILE A 170 -24.85 -3.47 4.62
CA ILE A 170 -25.06 -3.70 6.05
C ILE A 170 -23.91 -3.05 6.87
N TYR A 171 -22.67 -3.16 6.39
CA TYR A 171 -21.50 -2.55 7.05
C TYR A 171 -21.57 -1.02 7.05
N GLU A 172 -21.95 -0.39 5.94
CA GLU A 172 -22.11 1.07 5.86
C GLU A 172 -23.16 1.57 6.86
N ALA A 173 -24.33 0.90 6.93
CA ALA A 173 -25.37 1.24 7.90
C ALA A 173 -24.90 1.02 9.35
N ALA A 174 -24.19 -0.08 9.62
CA ALA A 174 -23.62 -0.37 10.93
C ALA A 174 -22.56 0.67 11.36
N ASN A 175 -21.74 1.14 10.42
CA ASN A 175 -20.76 2.19 10.63
C ASN A 175 -21.45 3.54 10.91
N LEU A 176 -22.41 3.93 10.07
CA LEU A 176 -23.17 5.18 10.18
C LEU A 176 -23.88 5.32 11.54
N TYR A 177 -24.50 4.24 12.03
CA TYR A 177 -25.19 4.22 13.32
C TYR A 177 -24.30 3.75 14.50
N SER A 178 -22.98 3.59 14.29
CA SER A 178 -22.00 3.15 15.29
C SER A 178 -22.32 1.82 16.00
N LEU A 179 -22.98 0.89 15.30
CA LEU A 179 -23.43 -0.41 15.77
C LEU A 179 -22.29 -1.44 15.81
N ARG A 180 -21.31 -1.22 16.68
CA ARG A 180 -20.02 -1.96 16.75
C ARG A 180 -20.17 -3.47 16.56
N SER A 181 -21.09 -4.11 17.29
CA SER A 181 -21.29 -5.57 17.21
C SER A 181 -21.74 -6.06 15.83
N LEU A 182 -22.46 -5.24 15.05
CA LEU A 182 -22.81 -5.56 13.66
C LEU A 182 -21.62 -5.27 12.73
N SER A 183 -20.93 -4.14 12.93
CA SER A 183 -19.71 -3.79 12.18
C SER A 183 -18.61 -4.84 12.31
N ASP A 184 -18.36 -5.34 13.53
CA ASP A 184 -17.37 -6.38 13.81
C ASP A 184 -17.71 -7.69 13.08
N VAL A 185 -18.99 -8.07 13.02
CA VAL A 185 -19.43 -9.26 12.28
C VAL A 185 -19.27 -9.08 10.77
N CYS A 186 -19.58 -7.88 10.25
CA CYS A 186 -19.36 -7.55 8.84
C CYS A 186 -17.88 -7.59 8.46
N LEU A 187 -17.01 -6.98 9.26
CA LEU A 187 -15.56 -6.97 9.02
C LEU A 187 -14.95 -8.39 9.15
N ASN A 188 -15.35 -9.18 10.15
CA ASN A 188 -14.91 -10.57 10.28
C ASN A 188 -15.46 -11.50 9.18
N PHE A 189 -16.54 -11.10 8.49
CA PHE A 189 -17.00 -11.76 7.25
C PHE A 189 -16.15 -11.30 6.06
N ALA A 190 -15.88 -9.99 5.94
CA ALA A 190 -15.06 -9.40 4.89
C ALA A 190 -13.66 -10.02 4.86
N ASP A 191 -13.01 -10.16 6.01
CA ASP A 191 -11.69 -10.81 6.15
C ASP A 191 -11.66 -12.23 5.53
N LYS A 192 -12.76 -12.99 5.60
CA LYS A 192 -12.85 -14.37 5.07
C LYS A 192 -13.18 -14.44 3.58
N HIS A 193 -13.74 -13.36 3.02
CA HIS A 193 -14.24 -13.27 1.64
C HIS A 193 -13.63 -12.06 0.91
N ALA A 194 -12.43 -11.64 1.31
CA ALA A 194 -11.89 -10.32 0.99
C ALA A 194 -11.84 -10.03 -0.52
N SER A 195 -11.27 -10.93 -1.32
CA SER A 195 -11.24 -10.82 -2.79
C SER A 195 -12.62 -10.71 -3.43
N GLU A 196 -13.61 -11.47 -2.93
CA GLU A 196 -14.99 -11.45 -3.46
C GLU A 196 -15.70 -10.14 -3.09
N VAL A 197 -15.50 -9.67 -1.86
CA VAL A 197 -16.03 -8.40 -1.31
C VAL A 197 -15.47 -7.19 -2.05
N LEU A 198 -14.14 -7.12 -2.22
CA LEU A 198 -13.43 -6.02 -2.88
C LEU A 198 -13.82 -5.88 -4.36
N ALA A 199 -14.32 -6.96 -4.98
CA ALA A 199 -14.84 -6.96 -6.35
C ALA A 199 -16.32 -6.52 -6.47
N THR A 200 -17.03 -6.32 -5.35
CA THR A 200 -18.45 -5.93 -5.39
C THR A 200 -18.67 -4.45 -5.73
N GLN A 201 -19.82 -4.14 -6.34
CA GLN A 201 -20.29 -2.75 -6.42
C GLN A 201 -20.64 -2.16 -5.06
N GLY A 202 -20.96 -3.00 -4.06
CA GLY A 202 -21.20 -2.55 -2.69
C GLY A 202 -19.95 -1.93 -2.05
N PHE A 203 -18.75 -2.49 -2.31
CA PHE A 203 -17.50 -1.90 -1.84
C PHE A 203 -17.29 -0.49 -2.40
N LEU A 204 -17.62 -0.28 -3.68
CA LEU A 204 -17.53 1.02 -4.34
C LEU A 204 -18.52 2.07 -3.78
N GLN A 205 -19.54 1.66 -3.01
CA GLN A 205 -20.53 2.54 -2.39
C GLN A 205 -20.23 2.85 -0.91
N LEU A 206 -19.18 2.26 -0.32
CA LEU A 206 -18.76 2.54 1.05
C LEU A 206 -18.29 3.99 1.19
N SER A 207 -18.54 4.59 2.36
CA SER A 207 -17.96 5.89 2.71
C SER A 207 -16.46 5.79 2.96
N ALA A 208 -15.75 6.92 2.85
CA ALA A 208 -14.31 6.99 3.09
C ALA A 208 -13.90 6.42 4.46
N SER A 209 -14.71 6.67 5.49
CA SER A 209 -14.49 6.13 6.85
C SER A 209 -14.67 4.62 6.92
N ALA A 210 -15.62 4.05 6.19
CA ALA A 210 -15.85 2.61 6.16
C ALA A 210 -14.72 1.89 5.38
N VAL A 211 -14.29 2.46 4.24
CA VAL A 211 -13.12 1.96 3.49
C VAL A 211 -11.86 2.01 4.36
N GLU A 212 -11.58 3.15 5.01
CA GLU A 212 -10.40 3.32 5.85
C GLU A 212 -10.34 2.30 7.01
N LEU A 213 -11.45 2.09 7.72
CA LEU A 213 -11.54 1.09 8.79
C LEU A 213 -11.43 -0.37 8.31
N MET A 214 -11.80 -0.65 7.06
CA MET A 214 -11.66 -1.98 6.47
C MET A 214 -10.21 -2.26 6.04
N ILE A 215 -9.55 -1.30 5.37
CA ILE A 215 -8.21 -1.50 4.78
C ILE A 215 -7.06 -1.39 5.80
N GLN A 216 -7.29 -0.76 6.96
CA GLN A 216 -6.32 -0.72 8.06
C GLN A 216 -6.20 -2.06 8.82
N ARG A 217 -6.96 -3.09 8.44
CA ARG A 217 -6.95 -4.41 9.09
C ARG A 217 -5.91 -5.32 8.47
N ASP A 218 -4.86 -5.66 9.24
CA ASP A 218 -3.92 -6.74 8.89
C ASP A 218 -4.60 -8.10 8.65
N SER A 219 -5.85 -8.28 9.11
CA SER A 219 -6.66 -9.47 8.93
C SER A 219 -7.45 -9.53 7.60
N LEU A 220 -7.40 -8.49 6.76
CA LEU A 220 -8.07 -8.46 5.46
C LEU A 220 -7.34 -9.39 4.46
N CYS A 221 -7.71 -10.67 4.43
CA CYS A 221 -7.00 -11.72 3.69
C CYS A 221 -7.22 -11.69 2.17
N ALA A 222 -6.81 -10.61 1.50
CA ALA A 222 -6.71 -10.51 0.04
C ALA A 222 -5.24 -10.27 -0.40
N PRO A 223 -4.85 -10.63 -1.64
CA PRO A 223 -3.58 -10.19 -2.21
C PRO A 223 -3.51 -8.66 -2.25
N GLU A 224 -2.37 -8.08 -1.86
CA GLU A 224 -2.14 -6.62 -1.83
C GLU A 224 -2.50 -5.92 -3.16
N ILE A 225 -2.23 -6.60 -4.29
CA ILE A 225 -2.56 -6.12 -5.63
C ILE A 225 -4.08 -6.01 -5.90
N GLU A 226 -4.92 -6.78 -5.21
CA GLU A 226 -6.38 -6.69 -5.29
C GLU A 226 -6.91 -5.56 -4.41
N ILE A 227 -6.38 -5.44 -3.19
CA ILE A 227 -6.65 -4.32 -2.27
C ILE A 227 -6.32 -2.98 -2.97
N PHE A 228 -5.11 -2.85 -3.52
CA PHE A 228 -4.68 -1.68 -4.29
C PHE A 228 -5.62 -1.37 -5.48
N LYS A 229 -6.00 -2.38 -6.27
CA LYS A 229 -6.90 -2.19 -7.42
C LYS A 229 -8.30 -1.71 -6.99
N ALA A 230 -8.85 -2.29 -5.93
CA ALA A 230 -10.17 -1.95 -5.42
C ALA A 230 -10.18 -0.52 -4.85
N ILE A 231 -9.19 -0.15 -4.04
CA ILE A 231 -9.07 1.21 -3.50
C ILE A 231 -8.85 2.23 -4.63
N ARG A 232 -8.00 1.93 -5.61
CA ARG A 232 -7.78 2.81 -6.77
C ARG A 232 -9.07 3.06 -7.56
N GLU A 233 -9.91 2.05 -7.75
CA GLU A 233 -11.21 2.22 -8.40
C GLU A 233 -12.21 2.97 -7.51
N TRP A 234 -12.21 2.74 -6.19
CA TRP A 234 -13.02 3.50 -5.24
C TRP A 234 -12.68 4.99 -5.26
N VAL A 235 -11.39 5.35 -5.18
CA VAL A 235 -10.91 6.75 -5.21
C VAL A 235 -11.24 7.41 -6.56
N ARG A 236 -11.15 6.67 -7.68
CA ARG A 236 -11.54 7.17 -9.01
C ARG A 236 -13.01 7.61 -9.07
N GLN A 237 -13.87 7.03 -8.24
CA GLN A 237 -15.29 7.42 -8.13
C GLN A 237 -15.54 8.47 -7.02
N HIS A 238 -14.64 8.58 -6.03
CA HIS A 238 -14.79 9.44 -4.85
C HIS A 238 -13.59 10.41 -4.62
N PRO A 239 -13.19 11.22 -5.62
CA PRO A 239 -11.99 12.07 -5.50
C PRO A 239 -12.09 13.09 -4.36
N GLU A 240 -13.27 13.68 -4.15
CA GLU A 240 -13.51 14.71 -3.12
C GLU A 240 -13.67 14.15 -1.69
N GLN A 241 -13.88 12.83 -1.53
CA GLN A 241 -14.14 12.21 -0.23
C GLN A 241 -12.95 11.40 0.31
N SER A 242 -11.94 11.16 -0.53
CA SER A 242 -10.82 10.28 -0.21
C SER A 242 -9.96 10.85 0.91
N SER A 243 -9.84 10.12 2.02
CA SER A 243 -9.03 10.54 3.17
C SER A 243 -7.53 10.46 2.84
N ARG A 244 -6.67 11.10 3.65
CA ARG A 244 -5.20 10.99 3.50
C ARG A 244 -4.73 9.53 3.54
N THR A 245 -5.37 8.68 4.34
CA THR A 245 -5.05 7.27 4.44
C THR A 245 -5.40 6.53 3.16
N VAL A 246 -6.62 6.72 2.63
CA VAL A 246 -7.06 6.09 1.37
C VAL A 246 -6.21 6.57 0.19
N TYR A 247 -5.87 7.86 0.12
CA TYR A 247 -4.93 8.39 -0.87
C TYR A 247 -3.51 7.83 -0.73
N SER A 248 -3.05 7.49 0.47
CA SER A 248 -1.68 6.98 0.64
C SER A 248 -1.48 5.61 0.00
N VAL A 249 -2.52 4.76 -0.03
CA VAL A 249 -2.46 3.43 -0.66
C VAL A 249 -2.36 3.51 -2.19
N ILE A 250 -2.93 4.55 -2.80
CA ILE A 250 -2.90 4.75 -4.26
C ILE A 250 -1.82 5.74 -4.72
N SER A 251 -0.91 6.14 -3.83
CA SER A 251 0.14 7.09 -4.18
C SER A 251 1.10 6.47 -5.19
N ASP A 252 1.46 7.23 -6.24
CA ASP A 252 2.52 6.86 -7.19
C ASP A 252 3.93 6.80 -6.56
N VAL A 253 4.00 6.96 -5.23
CA VAL A 253 5.20 7.16 -4.43
C VAL A 253 5.22 6.14 -3.29
N LEU A 254 6.18 5.21 -3.31
CA LEU A 254 6.47 4.35 -2.16
C LEU A 254 7.24 5.19 -1.13
N LEU A 255 6.56 5.58 -0.04
CA LEU A 255 7.12 6.41 1.02
C LEU A 255 7.51 5.57 2.25
N PHE A 256 8.77 5.66 2.63
CA PHE A 256 9.34 5.03 3.82
C PHE A 256 9.65 6.12 4.85
N GLN A 257 8.93 6.12 5.97
CA GLN A 257 9.26 6.93 7.14
C GLN A 257 10.05 6.10 8.15
N PHE A 258 11.29 6.50 8.40
CA PHE A 258 12.11 5.97 9.47
C PHE A 258 11.81 6.68 10.79
N GLY A 259 11.91 5.94 11.91
CA GLY A 259 11.46 6.39 13.23
C GLY A 259 12.31 7.52 13.82
N ARG A 260 13.40 7.16 14.51
CA ARG A 260 14.42 8.13 14.93
C ARG A 260 15.35 8.42 13.76
N PRO A 261 15.98 9.61 13.69
CA PRO A 261 17.01 9.87 12.69
C PRO A 261 18.25 8.99 12.91
N PHE A 262 18.80 8.41 11.84
CA PHE A 262 20.04 7.64 11.88
C PHE A 262 20.86 7.77 10.58
N ILE A 263 22.11 7.31 10.64
CA ILE A 263 23.08 7.40 9.55
C ILE A 263 22.91 6.18 8.63
N ILE A 264 22.70 6.45 7.34
CA ILE A 264 22.64 5.45 6.25
C ILE A 264 23.60 5.94 5.18
N ASN A 265 24.26 5.03 4.44
CA ASN A 265 25.01 5.41 3.24
C ASN A 265 24.80 4.45 2.05
N HIS A 266 24.03 3.38 2.24
CA HIS A 266 23.73 2.38 1.22
C HIS A 266 22.23 2.00 1.28
N ILE A 267 21.55 1.97 0.13
CA ILE A 267 20.18 1.45 0.02
C ILE A 267 20.13 0.44 -1.13
N ARG A 268 19.82 -0.81 -0.83
CA ARG A 268 19.63 -1.87 -1.83
C ARG A 268 18.14 -2.01 -2.14
N LEU A 269 17.79 -2.16 -3.41
CA LEU A 269 16.40 -2.30 -3.86
C LEU A 269 16.26 -3.55 -4.74
N LEU A 270 15.69 -4.62 -4.19
CA LEU A 270 15.32 -5.76 -5.01
C LEU A 270 14.02 -5.42 -5.76
N LEU A 271 14.13 -5.17 -7.06
CA LEU A 271 12.99 -5.03 -7.95
C LEU A 271 12.48 -6.42 -8.38
N TRP A 272 11.29 -6.48 -8.98
CA TRP A 272 10.74 -7.74 -9.49
C TRP A 272 11.62 -8.33 -10.59
N ASP A 273 12.07 -9.58 -10.38
CA ASP A 273 13.12 -10.25 -11.15
C ASP A 273 12.65 -11.55 -11.87
N ARG A 274 11.36 -11.90 -11.77
CA ARG A 274 10.82 -13.16 -12.34
C ARG A 274 10.59 -13.13 -13.85
N ASP A 275 10.78 -11.98 -14.50
CA ASP A 275 10.70 -11.79 -15.95
C ASP A 275 11.65 -10.66 -16.39
N GLN A 276 11.87 -10.51 -17.70
CA GLN A 276 12.86 -9.57 -18.26
C GLN A 276 12.37 -8.11 -18.35
N ARG A 277 11.58 -7.65 -17.39
CA ARG A 277 11.17 -6.24 -17.32
C ARG A 277 12.31 -5.33 -16.89
N SER A 278 12.43 -4.18 -17.55
CA SER A 278 13.17 -3.02 -17.08
C SER A 278 12.29 -2.01 -16.34
N TYR A 279 12.90 -1.27 -15.42
CA TYR A 279 12.30 -0.18 -14.65
C TYR A 279 13.11 1.11 -14.83
N HIS A 280 12.43 2.26 -14.94
CA HIS A 280 13.04 3.55 -14.58
C HIS A 280 12.34 4.07 -13.34
N TYR A 281 13.11 4.66 -12.43
CA TYR A 281 12.59 5.24 -11.20
C TYR A 281 13.54 6.32 -10.69
N TYR A 282 13.13 7.04 -9.65
CA TYR A 282 14.05 7.81 -8.85
C TYR A 282 13.83 7.55 -7.37
N VAL A 283 14.92 7.65 -6.61
CA VAL A 283 14.91 7.64 -5.15
C VAL A 283 15.17 9.06 -4.70
N GLU A 284 14.36 9.54 -3.78
CA GLU A 284 14.51 10.84 -3.14
C GLU A 284 14.58 10.68 -1.63
N VAL A 285 15.47 11.44 -1.00
CA VAL A 285 15.77 11.31 0.43
C VAL A 285 15.69 12.68 1.10
N SER A 286 15.05 12.74 2.28
CA SER A 286 14.90 13.98 3.08
C SER A 286 15.29 13.75 4.54
N PRO A 287 16.13 14.65 5.11
CA PRO A 287 16.56 14.53 6.50
C PRO A 287 15.66 15.15 7.57
N VAL A 288 14.69 15.98 7.19
CA VAL A 288 13.99 16.87 8.14
C VAL A 288 12.47 16.68 8.14
N SER A 289 11.83 16.86 6.99
CA SER A 289 10.36 16.78 6.84
C SER A 289 9.96 16.25 5.47
N MET A 290 8.72 15.78 5.35
CA MET A 290 8.08 15.52 4.06
C MET A 290 7.87 16.81 3.25
N ASP A 291 7.62 17.93 3.95
CA ASP A 291 7.10 19.18 3.37
C ASP A 291 8.19 20.19 2.97
N LYS A 292 9.47 19.87 3.19
CA LYS A 292 10.60 20.73 2.80
C LYS A 292 11.13 20.33 1.43
N GLU A 293 11.58 21.31 0.65
CA GLU A 293 12.14 21.11 -0.70
C GLU A 293 13.55 20.48 -0.70
N ASP A 294 14.14 20.23 0.48
CA ASP A 294 15.47 19.63 0.68
C ASP A 294 15.54 18.12 0.33
N TRP A 295 14.84 17.66 -0.70
CA TRP A 295 14.89 16.29 -1.21
C TRP A 295 16.06 16.12 -2.18
N VAL A 296 17.00 15.23 -1.86
CA VAL A 296 18.08 14.88 -2.81
C VAL A 296 17.59 13.75 -3.70
N ARG A 297 17.47 14.02 -5.02
CA ARG A 297 17.00 13.07 -6.04
C ARG A 297 18.14 12.34 -6.73
N PHE A 298 17.96 11.03 -6.91
CA PHE A 298 18.85 10.17 -7.67
C PHE A 298 18.02 9.37 -8.69
N TYR A 299 18.34 9.48 -9.97
CA TYR A 299 17.68 8.71 -11.03
C TYR A 299 18.31 7.32 -11.15
N CYS A 300 17.48 6.29 -11.22
CA CYS A 300 17.91 4.89 -11.19
C CYS A 300 17.26 4.11 -12.34
N THR A 301 18.06 3.23 -12.95
CA THR A 301 17.60 2.34 -14.04
C THR A 301 17.61 0.87 -13.65
N ASN A 302 18.24 0.48 -12.52
CA ASN A 302 18.21 -0.89 -11.94
C ASN A 302 18.77 -0.95 -10.48
N ALA A 303 18.83 -2.17 -9.93
CA ALA A 303 18.57 -2.60 -8.54
C ALA A 303 19.45 -2.13 -7.34
N ILE A 304 20.40 -1.19 -7.44
CA ILE A 304 21.18 -0.75 -6.26
C ILE A 304 21.38 0.77 -6.24
N PHE A 305 21.31 1.37 -5.04
CA PHE A 305 21.47 2.81 -4.79
C PHE A 305 22.57 3.08 -3.75
N PHE A 306 23.35 4.13 -3.98
CA PHE A 306 24.34 4.64 -3.03
C PHE A 306 24.17 6.16 -2.87
N ALA A 307 23.83 6.61 -1.65
CA ALA A 307 23.73 8.03 -1.33
C ALA A 307 25.11 8.61 -1.00
N HIS A 308 25.93 8.91 -2.02
CA HIS A 308 27.17 9.65 -1.79
C HIS A 308 26.92 11.15 -1.62
N LYS A 309 26.49 11.55 -0.41
CA LYS A 309 26.91 12.84 0.17
C LYS A 309 26.72 12.84 1.69
N ALA A 310 27.83 12.59 2.39
CA ALA A 310 27.99 12.79 3.83
C ALA A 310 27.04 12.02 4.76
N VAL A 311 27.30 12.17 6.06
CA VAL A 311 26.43 11.72 7.16
C VAL A 311 25.15 12.56 7.13
N ILE A 312 24.16 12.09 6.38
CA ILE A 312 22.81 12.65 6.37
C ILE A 312 21.96 11.84 7.35
N ASN A 313 21.19 12.55 8.17
CA ASN A 313 20.21 11.95 9.08
C ASN A 313 19.02 11.51 8.23
N PHE A 314 18.82 10.22 7.94
CA PHE A 314 17.68 9.82 7.11
C PHE A 314 16.42 9.70 7.97
N ARG A 315 15.36 10.41 7.57
CA ARG A 315 14.01 10.25 8.16
C ARG A 315 12.98 9.83 7.13
N PHE A 316 13.10 10.29 5.88
CA PHE A 316 12.19 9.92 4.80
C PHE A 316 12.97 9.49 3.57
N VAL A 317 12.56 8.37 2.99
CA VAL A 317 12.96 7.94 1.64
C VAL A 317 11.68 7.76 0.83
N ARG A 318 11.65 8.27 -0.39
CA ARG A 318 10.54 8.06 -1.32
C ARG A 318 11.06 7.49 -2.64
N ILE A 319 10.37 6.49 -3.18
CA ILE A 319 10.73 5.80 -4.42
C ILE A 319 9.57 5.97 -5.39
N VAL A 320 9.86 6.49 -6.58
CA VAL A 320 8.85 6.79 -7.61
C VAL A 320 9.22 6.07 -8.90
N GLY A 321 8.37 5.12 -9.31
CA GLY A 321 8.50 4.48 -10.61
C GLY A 321 8.07 5.42 -11.72
N THR A 322 8.93 5.65 -12.71
CA THR A 322 8.65 6.50 -13.87
C THR A 322 8.46 5.70 -15.15
N HIS A 323 8.95 4.45 -15.20
CA HIS A 323 8.72 3.52 -16.29
C HIS A 323 8.75 2.06 -15.79
N ASN A 324 7.90 1.23 -16.39
CA ASN A 324 8.03 -0.23 -16.38
C ASN A 324 7.65 -0.70 -17.80
N SER A 325 8.51 -1.52 -18.39
CA SER A 325 8.39 -2.02 -19.76
C SER A 325 7.23 -3.00 -19.99
N VAL A 326 6.66 -3.59 -18.92
CA VAL A 326 5.59 -4.61 -19.00
C VAL A 326 4.22 -4.08 -18.61
N ASN A 327 4.12 -3.14 -17.67
CA ASN A 327 2.84 -2.56 -17.22
C ASN A 327 3.02 -1.21 -16.51
N SER A 328 1.93 -0.58 -16.09
CA SER A 328 1.93 0.75 -15.45
C SER A 328 2.21 0.75 -13.94
N SER A 329 2.82 -0.29 -13.37
CA SER A 329 3.03 -0.41 -11.91
C SER A 329 4.50 -0.62 -11.55
N PHE A 330 5.00 0.13 -10.58
CA PHE A 330 6.31 -0.11 -9.99
C PHE A 330 6.24 -1.32 -9.04
N HIS A 331 7.21 -2.24 -9.07
CA HIS A 331 7.22 -3.41 -8.18
C HIS A 331 8.55 -3.49 -7.44
N LEU A 332 8.49 -3.23 -6.14
CA LEU A 332 9.59 -3.39 -5.19
C LEU A 332 9.34 -4.67 -4.38
N VAL A 333 10.31 -5.58 -4.36
CA VAL A 333 10.24 -6.87 -3.65
C VAL A 333 10.89 -6.77 -2.27
N ASN A 334 12.02 -6.06 -2.16
CA ASN A 334 12.72 -5.81 -0.90
C ASN A 334 13.45 -4.46 -0.94
N MET A 335 13.58 -3.80 0.21
CA MET A 335 14.41 -2.62 0.40
C MET A 335 15.24 -2.79 1.67
N GLU A 336 16.56 -2.68 1.52
CA GLU A 336 17.51 -2.71 2.63
C GLU A 336 18.14 -1.32 2.73
N ALA A 337 18.08 -0.68 3.90
CA ALA A 337 18.74 0.59 4.13
C ALA A 337 19.78 0.39 5.26
N MET A 338 21.06 0.57 4.94
CA MET A 338 22.15 0.16 5.81
C MET A 338 23.33 1.15 5.83
N TYR A 339 24.17 0.99 6.85
CA TYR A 339 25.43 1.70 6.99
C TYR A 339 26.60 0.74 6.73
N SER A 340 27.43 1.06 5.75
CA SER A 340 28.70 0.37 5.49
C SER A 340 29.87 1.24 5.94
N THR A 341 30.86 0.61 6.58
CA THR A 341 32.16 1.23 6.91
C THR A 341 33.19 1.07 5.78
N GLU A 342 32.88 0.33 4.72
CA GLU A 342 33.82 0.15 3.61
C GLU A 342 33.98 1.43 2.77
N PRO A 343 35.22 1.85 2.46
CA PRO A 343 35.46 3.07 1.69
C PRO A 343 35.10 2.86 0.22
N PHE A 344 34.02 3.52 -0.22
CA PHE A 344 33.67 3.64 -1.63
C PHE A 344 34.45 4.80 -2.27
N ASN A 345 35.03 4.57 -3.45
CA ASN A 345 35.53 5.65 -4.29
C ASN A 345 34.39 6.12 -5.20
N VAL A 346 34.10 7.42 -5.19
CA VAL A 346 33.12 8.06 -6.07
C VAL A 346 33.81 9.16 -6.85
N ASP A 347 33.58 9.20 -8.16
CA ASP A 347 34.12 10.26 -8.99
C ASP A 347 33.37 11.59 -8.72
N PRO A 348 34.07 12.69 -8.40
CA PRO A 348 33.44 13.92 -7.92
C PRO A 348 32.65 14.67 -9.00
N THR A 349 32.86 14.35 -10.28
CA THR A 349 32.22 15.03 -11.42
C THR A 349 30.99 14.27 -11.90
N THR A 350 31.11 12.95 -12.09
CA THR A 350 30.04 12.07 -12.59
C THR A 350 29.15 11.52 -11.47
N THR A 351 29.60 11.58 -10.21
CA THR A 351 28.98 10.95 -9.02
C THR A 351 28.86 9.41 -9.10
N LEU A 352 29.49 8.78 -10.09
CA LEU A 352 29.50 7.34 -10.24
C LEU A 352 30.52 6.66 -9.33
N LEU A 353 30.21 5.44 -8.91
CA LEU A 353 31.14 4.58 -8.17
C LEU A 353 32.30 4.14 -9.06
N VAL A 354 33.51 4.25 -8.52
CA VAL A 354 34.75 3.71 -9.08
C VAL A 354 35.07 2.42 -8.31
N PRO A 355 34.63 1.25 -8.77
CA PRO A 355 34.81 0.01 -8.03
C PRO A 355 36.30 -0.38 -7.96
N THR A 356 36.70 -0.97 -6.84
CA THR A 356 38.05 -1.51 -6.62
C THR A 356 38.07 -3.04 -6.67
N ALA A 357 36.95 -3.69 -6.30
CA ALA A 357 36.71 -5.13 -6.36
C ALA A 357 35.70 -5.48 -7.46
N ASN A 358 35.67 -6.74 -7.91
CA ASN A 358 34.79 -7.21 -8.99
C ASN A 358 33.30 -7.00 -8.65
N VAL A 359 32.63 -6.15 -9.44
CA VAL A 359 31.17 -5.91 -9.35
C VAL A 359 30.36 -6.79 -10.30
N ALA A 360 31.01 -7.47 -11.25
CA ALA A 360 30.38 -8.50 -12.09
C ALA A 360 30.30 -9.84 -11.34
N THR A 361 29.42 -9.92 -10.33
CA THR A 361 29.15 -11.13 -9.54
C THR A 361 27.65 -11.31 -9.26
N ILE A 362 27.23 -12.55 -9.03
CA ILE A 362 25.85 -12.87 -8.61
C ILE A 362 25.48 -12.12 -7.31
N SER A 363 26.40 -12.04 -6.34
CA SER A 363 26.16 -11.36 -5.05
C SER A 363 25.87 -9.87 -5.18
N ASN A 364 26.41 -9.24 -6.25
CA ASN A 364 26.17 -7.85 -6.61
C ASN A 364 25.00 -7.67 -7.59
N ASN A 365 24.18 -8.69 -7.82
CA ASN A 365 23.07 -8.69 -8.79
C ASN A 365 23.50 -8.40 -10.24
N ALA A 366 24.75 -8.69 -10.62
CA ALA A 366 25.13 -8.70 -12.03
C ALA A 366 24.57 -9.94 -12.74
N THR A 367 24.16 -9.79 -13.99
CA THR A 367 23.46 -10.84 -14.75
C THR A 367 24.05 -11.01 -16.15
N VAL A 368 23.85 -12.20 -16.74
CA VAL A 368 24.10 -12.45 -18.15
C VAL A 368 22.76 -12.39 -18.88
N ILE A 369 22.57 -11.40 -19.76
CA ILE A 369 21.32 -11.15 -20.48
C ILE A 369 21.34 -11.69 -21.91
N GLU A 370 22.52 -11.86 -22.50
CA GLU A 370 22.73 -12.60 -23.75
C GLU A 370 23.88 -13.60 -23.60
N GLY A 371 23.79 -14.74 -24.28
CA GLY A 371 24.74 -15.84 -24.21
C GLY A 371 24.08 -17.15 -23.79
N VAL A 372 24.68 -18.27 -24.17
CA VAL A 372 24.19 -19.63 -23.88
C VAL A 372 25.07 -20.28 -22.82
N SER A 373 24.48 -20.86 -21.79
CA SER A 373 25.18 -21.74 -20.84
C SER A 373 24.23 -22.81 -20.33
N ARG A 374 24.77 -23.98 -19.95
CA ARG A 374 23.99 -25.02 -19.24
C ARG A 374 23.71 -24.66 -17.78
N SER A 375 24.50 -23.76 -17.19
CA SER A 375 24.31 -23.27 -15.83
C SER A 375 24.06 -21.77 -15.84
N ARG A 376 22.96 -21.32 -15.22
CA ARG A 376 22.40 -19.96 -15.36
C ARG A 376 23.37 -18.81 -15.01
N ASN A 377 24.44 -19.08 -14.25
CA ASN A 377 25.40 -18.05 -13.83
C ASN A 377 26.88 -18.42 -14.07
N ALA A 378 27.19 -19.34 -14.99
CA ALA A 378 28.55 -19.89 -15.15
C ALA A 378 29.65 -18.81 -15.24
N LEU A 379 29.40 -17.74 -15.98
CA LEU A 379 30.36 -16.64 -16.20
C LEU A 379 30.65 -15.76 -14.98
N LEU A 380 29.75 -15.74 -13.98
CA LEU A 380 29.73 -14.75 -12.87
C LEU A 380 29.74 -15.42 -11.47
N ASN A 381 29.94 -16.74 -11.41
CA ASN A 381 29.87 -17.52 -10.17
C ASN A 381 31.19 -17.55 -9.37
N GLY A 382 32.31 -17.10 -9.95
CA GLY A 382 33.63 -17.13 -9.33
C GLY A 382 34.46 -18.39 -9.58
N GLU A 383 33.92 -19.38 -10.31
CA GLU A 383 34.64 -20.61 -10.65
C GLU A 383 35.62 -20.35 -11.82
N THR A 384 36.87 -20.75 -11.63
CA THR A 384 37.98 -20.47 -12.56
C THR A 384 38.89 -21.69 -12.77
N SER A 385 38.47 -22.87 -12.33
CA SER A 385 39.24 -24.12 -12.37
C SER A 385 38.40 -25.37 -12.68
N ASN A 386 37.13 -25.40 -12.26
CA ASN A 386 36.25 -26.55 -12.40
C ASN A 386 35.24 -26.38 -13.56
N TYR A 387 35.74 -26.50 -14.78
CA TYR A 387 34.96 -26.46 -16.02
C TYR A 387 35.42 -27.57 -16.98
N ASP A 388 34.50 -28.03 -17.81
CA ASP A 388 34.71 -29.12 -18.77
C ASP A 388 33.90 -28.89 -20.05
N TRP A 389 33.93 -29.85 -20.97
CA TRP A 389 33.29 -29.73 -22.28
C TRP A 389 31.75 -29.65 -22.20
N ASP A 390 31.16 -29.97 -21.04
CA ASP A 390 29.73 -29.90 -20.77
C ASP A 390 29.33 -28.64 -19.98
N ASN A 391 30.17 -28.13 -19.08
CA ASN A 391 29.81 -27.12 -18.08
C ASN A 391 30.92 -26.09 -17.75
N GLY A 392 30.52 -24.99 -17.11
CA GLY A 392 31.45 -24.01 -16.53
C GLY A 392 31.89 -22.89 -17.47
N TYR A 393 31.13 -22.64 -18.53
CA TYR A 393 31.34 -21.48 -19.42
C TYR A 393 30.00 -20.92 -19.92
N THR A 394 30.05 -19.69 -20.43
CA THR A 394 29.02 -19.10 -21.30
C THR A 394 29.59 -18.95 -22.71
N CYS A 395 28.78 -19.23 -23.72
CA CYS A 395 29.19 -19.19 -25.12
C CYS A 395 28.20 -18.45 -26.03
N HIS A 396 28.62 -18.17 -27.26
CA HIS A 396 27.75 -17.79 -28.36
C HIS A 396 28.29 -18.31 -29.70
N GLN A 397 27.41 -18.48 -30.68
CA GLN A 397 27.80 -18.81 -32.06
C GLN A 397 28.53 -17.61 -32.69
N LEU A 398 29.65 -17.85 -33.37
CA LEU A 398 30.38 -16.82 -34.10
C LEU A 398 29.51 -16.23 -35.23
N GLY A 399 29.60 -14.91 -35.42
CA GLY A 399 28.90 -14.20 -36.50
C GLY A 399 27.39 -13.96 -36.30
N SER A 400 26.77 -14.54 -35.28
CA SER A 400 25.31 -14.43 -35.06
C SER A 400 24.87 -14.19 -33.60
N GLY A 401 25.80 -13.92 -32.68
CA GLY A 401 25.48 -13.66 -31.28
C GLY A 401 26.60 -12.95 -30.53
N ALA A 402 26.37 -12.73 -29.24
CA ALA A 402 27.31 -12.16 -28.29
C ALA A 402 27.09 -12.77 -26.90
N ILE A 403 27.98 -12.45 -25.96
CA ILE A 403 27.72 -12.55 -24.52
C ILE A 403 27.53 -11.13 -23.99
N VAL A 404 26.39 -10.85 -23.35
CA VAL A 404 26.13 -9.53 -22.75
C VAL A 404 25.96 -9.67 -21.25
N VAL A 405 26.85 -9.03 -20.50
CA VAL A 405 26.81 -8.90 -19.05
C VAL A 405 26.19 -7.55 -18.69
N GLN A 406 25.25 -7.56 -17.75
CA GLN A 406 24.67 -6.37 -17.15
C GLN A 406 25.14 -6.23 -15.71
N LEU A 407 25.69 -5.05 -15.38
CA LEU A 407 25.98 -4.61 -14.01
C LEU A 407 24.69 -4.06 -13.34
N PRO A 408 24.58 -4.11 -12.00
CA PRO A 408 23.38 -3.67 -11.28
C PRO A 408 23.06 -2.18 -11.42
N GLN A 409 24.07 -1.35 -11.70
CA GLN A 409 24.02 0.10 -11.81
C GLN A 409 25.18 0.60 -12.72
N PRO A 410 25.21 1.86 -13.13
CA PRO A 410 26.36 2.44 -13.83
C PRO A 410 27.58 2.54 -12.90
N TYR A 411 28.69 1.95 -13.32
CA TYR A 411 29.99 2.10 -12.67
C TYR A 411 30.97 2.81 -13.60
N LEU A 412 31.97 3.47 -13.01
CA LEU A 412 33.03 4.14 -13.75
C LEU A 412 34.25 3.20 -13.85
N ILE A 413 34.36 2.49 -14.97
CA ILE A 413 35.27 1.35 -15.21
C ILE A 413 36.41 1.73 -16.16
N ASP A 414 37.63 1.26 -15.88
CA ASP A 414 38.82 1.42 -16.75
C ASP A 414 39.50 0.08 -17.15
N SER A 415 38.99 -1.04 -16.63
CA SER A 415 39.61 -2.34 -16.79
C SER A 415 38.62 -3.47 -16.61
N MET A 416 38.87 -4.62 -17.25
CA MET A 416 38.12 -5.86 -17.07
C MET A 416 39.01 -7.05 -17.44
N ARG A 417 38.70 -8.26 -16.96
CA ARG A 417 39.39 -9.48 -17.40
C ARG A 417 38.40 -10.61 -17.69
N LEU A 418 38.78 -11.48 -18.61
CA LEU A 418 38.03 -12.66 -18.98
C LEU A 418 38.95 -13.88 -19.06
N LEU A 419 38.43 -15.04 -18.67
CA LEU A 419 39.07 -16.33 -18.89
C LEU A 419 38.45 -16.97 -20.12
N LEU A 420 39.22 -17.05 -21.21
CA LEU A 420 38.87 -17.85 -22.37
C LEU A 420 39.13 -19.33 -22.07
N TRP A 421 38.37 -20.21 -22.72
CA TRP A 421 38.63 -21.66 -22.65
C TRP A 421 40.09 -22.00 -22.99
N ASP A 422 40.74 -22.79 -22.13
CA ASP A 422 42.15 -23.15 -22.22
C ASP A 422 42.44 -24.64 -21.89
N CYS A 423 41.41 -25.49 -21.78
CA CYS A 423 41.59 -26.94 -21.59
C CYS A 423 42.23 -27.66 -22.81
N ASP A 424 42.42 -26.95 -23.92
CA ASP A 424 43.12 -27.41 -25.12
C ASP A 424 43.79 -26.24 -25.87
N ASP A 425 44.52 -26.56 -26.92
CA ASP A 425 45.37 -25.63 -27.66
C ASP A 425 44.64 -24.60 -28.55
N ARG A 426 43.31 -24.53 -28.52
CA ARG A 426 42.57 -23.53 -29.30
C ARG A 426 42.91 -22.09 -28.94
N HIS A 427 42.67 -21.17 -29.87
CA HIS A 427 42.75 -19.74 -29.63
C HIS A 427 41.54 -19.01 -30.21
N TYR A 428 41.29 -17.82 -29.70
CA TYR A 428 40.15 -16.98 -30.05
C TYR A 428 40.58 -15.60 -30.54
N SER A 429 39.72 -14.97 -31.31
CA SER A 429 39.77 -13.52 -31.60
C SER A 429 38.41 -12.92 -31.27
N TYR A 430 38.38 -11.69 -30.74
CA TYR A 430 37.15 -11.08 -30.23
C TYR A 430 37.26 -9.56 -30.17
N TYR A 431 36.16 -8.88 -29.85
CA TYR A 431 36.17 -7.49 -29.37
C TYR A 431 35.22 -7.34 -28.18
N VAL A 432 35.37 -6.23 -27.45
CA VAL A 432 34.49 -5.88 -26.33
C VAL A 432 33.99 -4.45 -26.48
N GLU A 433 32.68 -4.30 -26.32
CA GLU A 433 31.95 -3.04 -26.35
C GLU A 433 31.25 -2.81 -25.00
N VAL A 434 31.10 -1.55 -24.60
CA VAL A 434 30.37 -1.15 -23.38
C VAL A 434 29.27 -0.14 -23.70
N SER A 435 28.25 -0.09 -22.86
CA SER A 435 27.10 0.80 -23.01
C SER A 435 26.46 1.15 -21.65
N CYS A 436 25.72 2.25 -21.60
CA CYS A 436 24.84 2.61 -20.48
C CYS A 436 23.35 2.34 -20.76
N ASP A 437 22.97 2.14 -22.03
CA ASP A 437 21.58 2.19 -22.52
C ASP A 437 21.19 1.01 -23.46
N GLN A 438 22.13 0.11 -23.77
CA GLN A 438 22.05 -0.94 -24.81
C GLN A 438 21.87 -0.45 -26.25
N VAL A 439 21.82 0.85 -26.50
CA VAL A 439 21.64 1.46 -27.84
C VAL A 439 22.97 2.01 -28.35
N SER A 440 23.66 2.76 -27.51
CA SER A 440 24.93 3.43 -27.78
C SER A 440 26.08 2.55 -27.26
N TRP A 441 26.92 2.05 -28.17
CA TRP A 441 28.01 1.11 -27.84
C TRP A 441 29.38 1.70 -28.19
N THR A 442 30.30 1.64 -27.22
CA THR A 442 31.69 2.08 -27.37
C THR A 442 32.62 0.88 -27.32
N ARG A 443 33.43 0.66 -28.37
CA ARG A 443 34.43 -0.42 -28.40
C ARG A 443 35.63 -0.06 -27.52
N VAL A 444 35.84 -0.83 -26.46
CA VAL A 444 36.91 -0.61 -25.47
C VAL A 444 38.09 -1.58 -25.64
N ALA A 445 37.88 -2.69 -26.34
CA ALA A 445 38.96 -3.57 -26.76
C ALA A 445 38.67 -4.17 -28.14
N ASP A 446 39.68 -4.15 -29.01
CA ASP A 446 39.68 -4.93 -30.24
C ASP A 446 40.83 -5.94 -30.19
N ARG A 447 40.51 -7.21 -30.40
CA ARG A 447 41.41 -8.36 -30.50
C ARG A 447 41.06 -9.23 -31.70
N THR A 448 40.40 -8.66 -32.72
CA THR A 448 39.91 -9.40 -33.89
C THR A 448 41.02 -9.95 -34.78
N GLN A 449 42.25 -9.42 -34.64
CA GLN A 449 43.46 -9.85 -35.34
C GLN A 449 44.47 -10.57 -34.41
N ASN A 450 44.08 -10.93 -33.19
CA ASN A 450 44.95 -11.54 -32.19
C ASN A 450 44.57 -13.00 -31.92
N GLN A 451 45.57 -13.83 -31.60
CA GLN A 451 45.36 -15.20 -31.11
C GLN A 451 45.37 -15.20 -29.57
N CYS A 452 44.19 -15.03 -28.97
CA CYS A 452 44.01 -14.99 -27.51
C CYS A 452 43.72 -16.37 -26.93
N LYS A 453 44.27 -16.66 -25.74
CA LYS A 453 44.08 -17.91 -24.97
C LYS A 453 43.99 -17.60 -23.48
N ALA A 454 43.32 -18.45 -22.70
CA ALA A 454 43.23 -18.34 -21.24
C ALA A 454 42.86 -16.92 -20.77
N TRP A 455 43.45 -16.45 -19.67
CA TRP A 455 43.22 -15.12 -19.11
C TRP A 455 43.64 -13.98 -20.04
N GLN A 456 42.71 -13.04 -20.25
CA GLN A 456 42.92 -11.81 -21.00
C GLN A 456 42.60 -10.61 -20.10
N ILE A 457 43.52 -9.65 -19.99
CA ILE A 457 43.33 -8.41 -19.24
C ILE A 457 43.16 -7.26 -20.22
N LEU A 458 42.05 -6.53 -20.08
CA LEU A 458 41.71 -5.35 -20.86
C LEU A 458 41.84 -4.10 -19.98
N ARG A 459 42.44 -3.06 -20.54
CA ARG A 459 42.55 -1.72 -19.95
C ARG A 459 42.22 -0.69 -21.02
N PHE A 460 41.45 0.32 -20.65
CA PHE A 460 40.90 1.32 -21.55
C PHE A 460 40.72 2.65 -20.81
N GLU A 461 40.32 3.70 -21.53
CA GLU A 461 39.95 4.97 -20.88
C GLU A 461 38.77 4.76 -19.93
N ARG A 462 38.76 5.48 -18.81
CA ARG A 462 37.76 5.29 -17.78
C ARG A 462 36.38 5.79 -18.24
N LEU A 463 35.40 4.90 -18.35
CA LEU A 463 34.07 5.16 -18.91
C LEU A 463 32.93 4.72 -17.98
N PRO A 464 31.76 5.37 -18.04
CA PRO A 464 30.52 4.82 -17.47
C PRO A 464 30.11 3.53 -18.18
N VAL A 465 29.80 2.48 -17.41
CA VAL A 465 29.44 1.15 -17.92
C VAL A 465 28.27 0.58 -17.11
N VAL A 466 27.23 0.14 -17.81
CA VAL A 466 26.16 -0.73 -17.28
C VAL A 466 26.19 -2.08 -17.99
N PHE A 467 26.37 -2.08 -19.31
CA PHE A 467 26.36 -3.27 -20.15
C PHE A 467 27.74 -3.49 -20.76
N ILE A 468 28.19 -4.75 -20.78
CA ILE A 468 29.41 -5.19 -21.46
C ILE A 468 29.02 -6.27 -22.47
N ARG A 469 29.30 -6.03 -23.76
CA ARG A 469 29.11 -6.99 -24.84
C ARG A 469 30.47 -7.56 -25.26
N ILE A 470 30.63 -8.86 -25.14
CA ILE A 470 31.80 -9.62 -25.60
C ILE A 470 31.40 -10.34 -26.89
N VAL A 471 32.10 -10.09 -27.99
CA VAL A 471 31.82 -10.70 -29.30
C VAL A 471 33.04 -11.43 -29.82
N GLY A 472 32.98 -12.75 -29.83
CA GLY A 472 33.92 -13.60 -30.54
C GLY A 472 33.79 -13.44 -32.06
N THR A 473 34.92 -13.31 -32.74
CA THR A 473 35.04 -13.25 -34.20
C THR A 473 35.80 -14.44 -34.78
N HIS A 474 36.57 -15.17 -33.97
CA HIS A 474 37.26 -16.39 -34.36
C HIS A 474 37.40 -17.37 -33.19
N ASN A 475 37.41 -18.66 -33.49
CA ASN A 475 37.88 -19.76 -32.65
C ASN A 475 38.56 -20.77 -33.59
N SER A 476 39.78 -21.21 -33.25
CA SER A 476 40.57 -22.10 -34.09
C SER A 476 40.12 -23.57 -34.08
N ALA A 477 39.16 -23.95 -33.23
CA ALA A 477 38.68 -25.33 -33.07
C ALA A 477 37.24 -25.58 -33.57
N ASN A 478 36.35 -24.58 -33.50
CA ASN A 478 34.95 -24.69 -33.93
C ASN A 478 34.30 -23.29 -34.07
N GLU A 479 33.02 -23.22 -34.41
CA GLU A 479 32.29 -21.97 -34.67
C GLU A 479 31.66 -21.32 -33.42
N VAL A 480 32.09 -21.67 -32.21
CA VAL A 480 31.51 -21.19 -30.95
C VAL A 480 32.57 -20.46 -30.12
N PHE A 481 32.29 -19.24 -29.66
CA PHE A 481 33.13 -18.50 -28.72
C PHE A 481 32.82 -18.92 -27.29
N HIS A 482 33.83 -19.27 -26.49
CA HIS A 482 33.65 -19.75 -25.11
C HIS A 482 34.37 -18.82 -24.11
N CYS A 483 33.62 -18.30 -23.15
CA CYS A 483 34.12 -17.50 -22.04
C CYS A 483 33.76 -18.20 -20.72
N VAL A 484 34.78 -18.62 -19.97
CA VAL A 484 34.65 -19.37 -18.71
C VAL A 484 34.16 -18.45 -17.60
N HIS A 485 34.89 -17.35 -17.37
CA HIS A 485 34.66 -16.43 -16.26
C HIS A 485 34.96 -14.98 -16.65
N PHE A 486 34.26 -14.02 -16.03
CA PHE A 486 34.40 -12.59 -16.31
C PHE A 486 34.50 -11.76 -15.02
N GLU A 487 35.33 -10.71 -15.06
CA GLU A 487 35.44 -9.74 -13.97
C GLU A 487 35.53 -8.31 -14.47
N CYS A 488 34.80 -7.43 -13.78
CA CYS A 488 34.75 -6.01 -14.02
C CYS A 488 34.66 -5.29 -12.67
N PRO A 489 35.67 -4.51 -12.23
CA PRO A 489 36.98 -4.30 -12.86
C PRO A 489 37.92 -5.50 -12.69
N ALA A 490 39.00 -5.52 -13.47
CA ALA A 490 39.97 -6.61 -13.47
C ALA A 490 40.71 -6.75 -12.13
N GLN A 491 40.57 -7.89 -11.44
CA GLN A 491 41.32 -8.12 -10.21
C GLN A 491 42.78 -8.48 -10.50
N ARG A 492 43.70 -7.96 -9.68
CA ARG A 492 45.11 -8.37 -9.69
C ARG A 492 45.22 -9.72 -8.99
N ALA A 493 45.90 -10.68 -9.62
CA ALA A 493 46.23 -11.94 -8.95
C ALA A 493 47.14 -11.68 -7.74
N SER A 494 46.78 -12.23 -6.59
CA SER A 494 47.62 -12.24 -5.40
C SER A 494 48.79 -13.23 -5.59
N HIS A 495 49.94 -12.66 -5.95
CA HIS A 495 51.28 -13.28 -6.03
C HIS A 495 51.59 -14.23 -7.20
N SER A 496 52.51 -13.78 -8.05
CA SER A 496 53.64 -14.58 -8.56
C SER A 496 54.90 -13.69 -8.50
N PRO A 497 56.02 -14.10 -7.87
CA PRO A 497 57.21 -13.25 -7.74
C PRO A 497 58.12 -13.16 -8.99
N PHE A 498 57.70 -13.67 -10.16
CA PHE A 498 58.64 -14.00 -11.25
C PHE A 498 58.54 -13.16 -12.54
N ASP A 499 57.69 -12.14 -12.62
CA ASP A 499 57.59 -11.27 -13.81
C ASP A 499 58.43 -9.98 -13.69
N ILE A 500 59.76 -10.12 -13.69
CA ILE A 500 60.71 -9.03 -14.00
C ILE A 500 61.77 -9.52 -15.01
N VAL A 501 61.39 -9.68 -16.29
CA VAL A 501 62.36 -9.69 -17.41
C VAL A 501 61.75 -9.06 -18.67
N SER A 502 62.37 -7.98 -19.16
CA SER A 502 62.25 -7.39 -20.53
C SER A 502 60.85 -7.02 -21.06
N THR A 503 60.61 -5.84 -21.63
CA THR A 503 61.41 -5.24 -22.71
C THR A 503 61.50 -3.71 -22.62
N SER A 504 62.73 -3.20 -22.55
CA SER A 504 63.05 -1.82 -22.88
C SER A 504 63.37 -1.71 -24.38
N SER A 505 62.54 -0.99 -25.14
CA SER A 505 62.90 -0.51 -26.49
C SER A 505 62.68 1.00 -26.56
N SER A 506 63.78 1.73 -26.65
CA SER A 506 63.85 3.19 -26.61
C SER A 506 63.39 3.86 -27.91
N SER A 507 62.69 5.00 -27.79
CA SER A 507 62.69 6.05 -28.81
C SER A 507 62.94 7.41 -28.14
N SER A 508 64.14 7.95 -28.33
CA SER A 508 64.63 9.19 -27.73
C SER A 508 64.41 10.40 -28.64
N THR A 509 63.98 11.53 -28.09
CA THR A 509 64.28 12.88 -28.64
C THR A 509 64.59 13.86 -27.51
N ASN A 510 65.62 14.68 -27.72
CA ASN A 510 66.28 15.52 -26.71
C ASN A 510 65.57 16.87 -26.45
N ALA A 511 65.77 17.45 -25.26
CA ALA A 511 66.49 18.74 -25.01
C ALA A 511 66.25 19.20 -23.53
N PRO A 512 66.93 20.23 -22.99
CA PRO A 512 68.16 20.00 -22.23
C PRO A 512 68.14 20.53 -20.78
N SER A 513 69.20 20.17 -20.04
CA SER A 513 69.40 20.39 -18.60
C SER A 513 70.05 21.73 -18.22
N THR A 514 69.71 22.28 -17.04
CA THR A 514 70.59 23.16 -16.24
C THR A 514 70.52 22.88 -14.73
N SER A 515 71.49 22.08 -14.28
CA SER A 515 72.23 22.10 -12.97
C SER A 515 71.76 22.93 -11.74
N SER A 516 71.69 22.23 -10.59
CA SER A 516 72.21 22.62 -9.22
C SER A 516 71.70 23.91 -8.54
N VAL A 517 71.51 24.01 -7.21
CA VAL A 517 72.42 23.70 -6.08
C VAL A 517 71.63 23.44 -4.77
N ALA A 518 72.18 22.66 -3.85
CA ALA A 518 71.85 22.59 -2.41
C ALA A 518 73.19 22.68 -1.60
N PRO A 519 73.26 22.65 -0.24
CA PRO A 519 72.22 22.62 0.81
C PRO A 519 72.49 23.62 1.98
N SER A 520 71.74 23.55 3.10
CA SER A 520 72.31 23.72 4.46
C SER A 520 71.37 23.25 5.58
N GLN A 521 71.97 22.85 6.71
CA GLN A 521 71.32 22.33 7.92
C GLN A 521 71.03 23.44 8.95
N ALA A 522 70.09 23.20 9.88
CA ALA A 522 70.20 23.65 11.27
C ALA A 522 69.40 22.72 12.21
N MET A 523 69.86 22.57 13.46
CA MET A 523 69.42 21.56 14.44
C MET A 523 68.95 22.23 15.74
N LEU A 524 67.94 21.62 16.39
CA LEU A 524 67.77 21.42 17.84
C LEU A 524 67.83 22.58 18.87
N ALA A 525 66.93 22.43 19.86
CA ALA A 525 67.08 22.69 21.31
C ALA A 525 66.51 23.99 21.96
N ASN A 526 65.38 23.79 22.65
CA ASN A 526 64.99 24.21 24.02
C ASN A 526 65.52 25.48 24.69
N ILE A 527 64.58 26.21 25.36
CA ILE A 527 64.50 26.59 26.80
C ILE A 527 63.35 27.64 26.90
N GLN A 528 62.21 27.38 27.58
CA GLN A 528 61.88 27.72 29.00
C GLN A 528 62.24 29.18 29.36
N GLU A 529 61.40 30.03 29.98
CA GLU A 529 60.29 29.84 30.92
C GLU A 529 59.20 30.94 30.75
N ASN A 530 57.97 30.68 31.19
CA ASN A 530 57.33 31.46 32.27
C ASN A 530 55.95 30.88 32.64
N ASN A 531 55.72 30.67 33.94
CA ASN A 531 54.40 30.50 34.54
C ASN A 531 53.74 31.90 34.71
N ASP A 532 52.50 32.12 35.17
CA ASP A 532 51.44 31.31 35.79
C ASP A 532 50.08 31.85 35.27
N ASP A 533 49.02 31.03 35.21
CA ASP A 533 47.87 31.17 36.13
C ASP A 533 46.69 30.21 35.80
N ARG A 534 46.26 29.49 36.84
CA ARG A 534 44.90 28.94 37.08
C ARG A 534 44.22 28.02 36.07
N ALA A 535 44.43 26.72 36.30
CA ALA A 535 43.39 25.71 36.13
C ALA A 535 42.54 25.59 37.41
N ASN A 536 41.21 25.58 37.26
CA ASN A 536 40.23 24.81 38.03
C ASN A 536 38.81 25.29 37.68
N ASP A 537 38.02 24.43 37.02
CA ASP A 537 36.57 24.31 37.23
C ASP A 537 36.04 23.08 36.47
N LEU A 538 34.89 22.56 36.90
CA LEU A 538 34.15 21.42 36.33
C LEU A 538 34.70 19.99 36.61
N ALA A 539 34.82 19.68 37.90
CA ALA A 539 34.53 18.33 38.41
C ALA A 539 33.79 18.44 39.76
N ASN A 540 32.89 17.48 40.05
CA ASN A 540 32.01 17.35 41.23
C ASN A 540 30.73 18.20 41.24
N ALA A 541 29.59 17.55 40.96
CA ALA A 541 28.27 17.95 41.44
C ALA A 541 27.28 16.76 41.36
N GLU A 542 27.37 15.81 42.30
CA GLU A 542 26.31 14.84 42.53
C GLU A 542 26.32 14.34 43.99
N VAL A 543 25.12 14.12 44.56
CA VAL A 543 24.81 13.49 45.87
C VAL A 543 24.74 14.37 47.16
N ASN A 544 23.48 14.69 47.53
CA ASN A 544 22.85 14.80 48.87
C ASN A 544 22.96 16.03 49.81
N GLU A 545 21.78 16.62 50.08
CA GLU A 545 21.10 16.88 51.38
C GLU A 545 19.58 17.05 51.04
N MET A 546 18.56 16.38 51.62
CA MET A 546 18.02 16.38 53.01
C MET A 546 17.64 17.78 53.53
N ASP A 547 16.50 18.07 54.17
CA ASP A 547 15.21 17.39 54.44
C ASP A 547 14.20 18.45 54.99
N ALA A 548 12.95 18.04 55.29
CA ALA A 548 11.92 18.67 56.14
C ALA A 548 10.90 19.67 55.53
N GLY A 549 9.60 19.33 55.66
CA GLY A 549 8.46 20.22 55.36
C GLY A 549 7.07 19.56 55.24
N ASP A 550 6.55 18.96 56.32
CA ASP A 550 5.16 18.41 56.42
C ASP A 550 4.06 19.38 55.93
N ASN A 551 2.87 18.96 55.44
CA ASN A 551 1.87 18.25 56.24
C ASN A 551 0.63 17.72 55.44
N GLN A 552 0.14 16.52 55.79
CA GLN A 552 -1.26 15.96 55.77
C GLN A 552 -2.29 16.42 54.71
N ASN A 553 -3.07 15.52 54.06
CA ASN A 553 -4.18 14.78 54.71
C ASN A 553 -4.86 13.67 53.83
N VAL A 554 -5.34 12.58 54.48
CA VAL A 554 -6.43 11.61 54.08
C VAL A 554 -6.29 10.80 52.75
N GLY A 555 -6.55 9.48 52.68
CA GLY A 555 -6.98 8.48 53.69
C GLY A 555 -7.30 7.09 53.07
N ASP A 556 -7.42 6.05 53.91
CA ASP A 556 -7.43 4.61 53.56
C ASP A 556 -8.62 4.04 52.76
N ASN A 557 -8.38 2.95 51.98
CA ASN A 557 -8.77 1.57 52.40
C ASN A 557 -8.44 0.40 51.43
N ARG A 558 -7.81 -0.64 52.01
CA ARG A 558 -8.05 -2.10 51.85
C ARG A 558 -7.78 -2.84 50.52
N ASN A 559 -6.73 -3.66 50.57
CA ASN A 559 -6.82 -5.08 50.22
C ASN A 559 -7.84 -5.79 51.14
N ASN A 560 -8.61 -6.78 50.67
CA ASN A 560 -8.17 -8.18 50.69
C ASN A 560 -9.18 -9.16 50.06
N SER A 561 -8.65 -10.28 49.60
CA SER A 561 -9.30 -11.52 49.13
C SER A 561 -10.66 -11.92 49.77
N ASN A 562 -11.65 -12.18 48.90
CA ASN A 562 -12.30 -13.50 48.76
C ASN A 562 -13.02 -13.60 47.40
#